data_AF-A0A0B1TCB7-F1
#
_entry.id   AF-A0A0B1TCB7-F1
#
_cell.length_a   1.000
_cell.length_b   1.000
_cell.length_c   1.000
_cell.angle_alpha   90.00
_cell.angle_beta   90.00
_cell.angle_gamma   90.00
#
_symmetry.space_group_name_H-M   'P 1'
#
loop_
_entity.id
_entity.type
_entity.pdbx_description
1 polymer ?
#
loop_
_entity_poly.entity_id
_entity_poly.type
_entity_poly.pdbx_seq_one_letter_code
_entity_poly.pdbx_strand_id
1 'polypeptide(L)'
;MLYHEHMPGLYRVVGFEVKPRSVRTVTFDNNKECAGIDKETNFYELKEEDQKIYWTYSVFWEPSDIPWASRWDVYLSVKAVDIHWFSILNSIVVVLSLSGFLSVSIVRTVRRDIAHYNKDEAEDDTLEETGWKLVHGDVFRPPPHQMILVNMVGTGIQLLGMVGIIVCECYFTFQVQ
;
A
#
# COMPACT_ATOMS: atom_id res chain seq x y z
N MET A 1 -35.09 -5.48 -0.19
CA MET A 1 -34.42 -6.74 0.18
C MET A 1 -34.72 -7.75 -0.89
N LEU A 2 -33.68 -8.36 -1.44
CA LEU A 2 -33.76 -9.36 -2.50
C LEU A 2 -33.73 -10.74 -1.86
N TYR A 3 -34.70 -11.58 -2.21
CA TYR A 3 -34.77 -12.96 -1.73
C TYR A 3 -34.80 -13.96 -2.88
N HIS A 4 -34.25 -15.15 -2.62
CA HIS A 4 -34.22 -16.26 -3.55
C HIS A 4 -34.82 -17.50 -2.89
N GLU A 5 -35.64 -18.23 -3.63
CA GLU A 5 -36.24 -19.48 -3.18
C GLU A 5 -35.36 -20.66 -3.60
N HIS A 6 -34.70 -21.28 -2.63
CA HIS A 6 -33.80 -22.41 -2.90
C HIS A 6 -34.52 -23.77 -2.94
N MET A 7 -35.60 -23.88 -2.17
CA MET A 7 -36.48 -25.04 -2.05
C MET A 7 -37.91 -24.51 -1.82
N PRO A 8 -38.97 -25.26 -2.21
CA PRO A 8 -40.34 -24.82 -2.03
C PRO A 8 -40.62 -24.45 -0.57
N GLY A 9 -40.91 -23.17 -0.32
CA GLY A 9 -41.17 -22.63 1.02
C GLY A 9 -39.93 -22.23 1.84
N LEU A 10 -38.71 -22.33 1.29
CA LEU A 10 -37.48 -21.87 1.93
C LEU A 10 -36.87 -20.66 1.20
N TYR A 11 -37.12 -19.48 1.75
CA TYR A 11 -36.61 -18.21 1.25
C TYR A 11 -35.29 -17.84 1.93
N ARG A 12 -34.31 -17.37 1.15
CA ARG A 12 -33.04 -16.84 1.66
C ARG A 12 -32.78 -15.45 1.11
N VAL A 13 -32.25 -14.57 1.95
CA VAL A 13 -31.85 -13.22 1.54
C VAL A 13 -30.56 -13.31 0.72
N VAL A 14 -30.61 -12.82 -0.52
CA VAL A 14 -29.48 -12.83 -1.45
C VAL A 14 -28.89 -11.45 -1.67
N GLY A 15 -29.57 -10.39 -1.27
CA GLY A 15 -29.03 -9.04 -1.39
C GLY A 15 -29.90 -8.00 -0.71
N PHE A 16 -29.33 -6.83 -0.52
CA PHE A 16 -30.07 -5.65 -0.10
C PHE A 16 -29.56 -4.45 -0.89
N GLU A 17 -30.49 -3.62 -1.35
CA GLU A 17 -30.20 -2.33 -1.94
C GLU A 17 -30.73 -1.27 -0.97
N VAL A 18 -29.88 -0.31 -0.58
CA VAL A 18 -30.28 0.80 0.28
C VAL A 18 -30.38 2.04 -0.59
N LYS A 19 -31.59 2.59 -0.70
CA LYS A 19 -31.83 3.88 -1.36
C LYS A 19 -32.03 4.93 -0.26
N PRO A 20 -30.99 5.71 0.10
CA PRO A 20 -31.15 6.78 1.07
C PRO A 20 -32.09 7.84 0.51
N ARG A 21 -32.99 8.35 1.36
CA ARG A 21 -33.93 9.40 0.98
C ARG A 21 -34.08 10.41 2.10
N SER A 22 -34.07 11.68 1.74
CA SER A 22 -34.37 12.78 2.67
C SER A 22 -35.79 13.29 2.40
N VAL A 23 -36.62 13.40 3.45
CA VAL A 23 -38.02 13.85 3.34
C VAL A 23 -38.24 14.96 4.37
N ARG A 24 -38.86 16.07 3.94
CA ARG A 24 -39.06 17.27 4.78
C ARG A 24 -40.04 17.06 5.93
N THR A 25 -41.13 16.35 5.68
CA THR A 25 -42.20 16.13 6.67
C THR A 25 -42.68 14.69 6.57
N VAL A 26 -42.70 13.98 7.69
CA VAL A 26 -43.26 12.64 7.79
C VAL A 26 -44.52 12.71 8.65
N THR A 27 -45.68 12.40 8.06
CA THR A 27 -46.91 12.17 8.81
C THR A 27 -47.07 10.67 9.01
N PHE A 28 -47.09 10.22 10.27
CA PHE A 28 -47.38 8.83 10.61
C PHE A 28 -48.89 8.68 10.76
N ASP A 29 -49.52 7.89 9.90
CA ASP A 29 -50.90 7.46 10.14
C ASP A 29 -50.91 6.38 11.26
N ASN A 30 -52.08 6.15 11.88
CA ASN A 30 -52.27 5.19 12.97
C ASN A 30 -51.78 3.76 12.63
N ASN A 31 -51.58 3.45 11.35
CA ASN A 31 -51.04 2.19 10.85
C ASN A 31 -49.51 2.12 10.69
N LYS A 32 -48.75 3.12 11.19
CA LYS A 32 -47.27 3.18 11.12
C LYS A 32 -46.69 3.23 9.70
N GLU A 33 -47.53 3.49 8.70
CA GLU A 33 -47.09 3.70 7.32
C GLU A 33 -46.74 5.17 7.09
N CYS A 34 -45.62 5.42 6.39
CA CYS A 34 -45.21 6.76 6.02
C CYS A 34 -46.02 7.21 4.79
N ALA A 35 -47.08 7.99 5.00
CA ALA A 35 -47.85 8.61 3.93
C ALA A 35 -47.32 10.04 3.65
N GLY A 36 -47.25 10.43 2.37
CA GLY A 36 -46.85 11.79 1.96
C GLY A 36 -45.43 11.94 1.37
N ILE A 37 -44.82 10.86 0.89
CA ILE A 37 -43.48 10.91 0.30
C ILE A 37 -43.56 11.39 -1.15
N ASP A 38 -43.22 12.66 -1.40
CA ASP A 38 -43.11 13.24 -2.74
C ASP A 38 -42.05 12.51 -3.57
N LYS A 39 -42.40 12.01 -4.77
CA LYS A 39 -41.61 11.07 -5.59
C LYS A 39 -40.26 11.62 -6.07
N GLU A 40 -40.06 12.94 -6.03
CA GLU A 40 -38.80 13.59 -6.38
C GLU A 40 -38.15 14.21 -5.12
N THR A 41 -36.97 13.73 -4.74
CA THR A 41 -36.21 14.34 -3.64
C THR A 41 -34.82 14.70 -4.12
N ASN A 42 -34.64 16.00 -4.38
CA ASN A 42 -33.38 16.70 -4.26
C ASN A 42 -32.97 16.71 -2.77
N PHE A 43 -31.69 16.53 -2.48
CA PHE A 43 -31.12 16.61 -1.14
C PHE A 43 -31.55 17.93 -0.45
N TYR A 44 -31.91 17.86 0.83
CA TYR A 44 -32.26 19.06 1.61
C TYR A 44 -31.11 19.44 2.54
N GLU A 45 -30.67 20.69 2.44
CA GLU A 45 -29.68 21.28 3.34
C GLU A 45 -30.29 21.57 4.71
N LEU A 46 -29.54 21.25 5.78
CA LEU A 46 -29.86 21.56 7.16
C LEU A 46 -29.62 23.07 7.38
N LYS A 47 -30.66 23.81 7.77
CA LYS A 47 -30.58 25.28 7.95
C LYS A 47 -30.24 25.72 9.38
N GLU A 48 -30.39 24.85 10.38
CA GLU A 48 -30.18 25.16 11.79
C GLU A 48 -29.32 24.09 12.47
N GLU A 49 -28.50 24.49 13.46
CA GLU A 49 -27.55 23.59 14.16
C GLU A 49 -28.25 22.53 15.03
N ASP A 50 -29.44 22.81 15.57
CA ASP A 50 -30.17 21.93 16.52
C ASP A 50 -31.51 21.40 15.96
N GLN A 51 -31.48 20.77 14.78
CA GLN A 51 -32.68 20.17 14.18
C GLN A 51 -32.88 18.69 14.61
N LYS A 52 -34.05 18.35 15.15
CA LYS A 52 -34.43 16.96 15.46
C LYS A 52 -34.77 16.18 14.18
N ILE A 53 -33.99 15.15 13.88
CA ILE A 53 -34.17 14.28 12.69
C ILE A 53 -34.78 12.95 13.13
N TYR A 54 -35.88 12.55 12.48
CA TYR A 54 -36.49 11.24 12.67
C TYR A 54 -35.99 10.27 11.59
N TRP A 55 -35.44 9.14 12.02
CA TRP A 55 -35.00 8.07 11.14
C TRP A 55 -36.11 7.05 10.95
N THR A 56 -36.52 6.85 9.71
CA THR A 56 -37.50 5.83 9.33
C THR A 56 -36.92 4.98 8.21
N TYR A 57 -37.22 3.68 8.23
CA TYR A 57 -36.84 2.78 7.16
C TYR A 57 -38.09 2.05 6.65
N SER A 58 -38.13 1.81 5.33
CA SER A 58 -39.11 0.94 4.70
C SER A 58 -38.39 -0.23 4.04
N VAL A 59 -38.97 -1.42 4.14
CA VAL A 59 -38.41 -2.63 3.55
C VAL A 59 -39.40 -3.15 2.52
N PHE A 60 -38.95 -3.19 1.27
CA PHE A 60 -39.65 -3.85 0.17
C PHE A 60 -38.97 -5.19 -0.11
N TRP A 61 -39.76 -6.25 -0.29
CA TRP A 61 -39.25 -7.59 -0.61
C TRP A 61 -39.48 -7.87 -2.09
N GLU A 62 -38.42 -8.26 -2.79
CA GLU A 62 -38.47 -8.54 -4.23
C GLU A 62 -37.76 -9.86 -4.54
N PRO A 63 -38.34 -10.73 -5.39
CA PRO A 63 -37.71 -11.97 -5.80
C PRO A 63 -36.49 -11.69 -6.69
N SER A 64 -35.44 -12.50 -6.52
CA SER A 64 -34.20 -12.38 -7.30
C SER A 64 -33.77 -13.73 -7.87
N ASP A 65 -33.32 -13.70 -9.12
CA ASP A 65 -32.80 -14.86 -9.85
C ASP A 65 -31.35 -15.22 -9.45
N ILE A 66 -30.71 -14.42 -8.58
CA ILE A 66 -29.33 -14.64 -8.17
C ILE A 66 -29.28 -15.84 -7.20
N PRO A 67 -28.62 -16.95 -7.56
CA PRO A 67 -28.47 -18.07 -6.64
C PRO A 67 -27.61 -17.66 -5.45
N TRP A 68 -27.90 -18.21 -4.27
CA TRP A 68 -27.17 -17.88 -3.03
C TRP A 68 -25.64 -17.98 -3.17
N ALA A 69 -25.16 -18.93 -3.97
CA ALA A 69 -23.73 -19.18 -4.17
C ALA A 69 -23.00 -18.04 -4.89
N SER A 70 -23.65 -17.32 -5.82
CA SER A 70 -23.01 -16.24 -6.60
C SER A 70 -23.18 -14.85 -5.98
N ARG A 71 -23.76 -14.76 -4.77
CA ARG A 71 -24.04 -13.48 -4.10
C ARG A 71 -22.83 -12.54 -3.99
N TRP A 72 -21.65 -13.10 -3.72
CA TRP A 72 -20.45 -12.32 -3.46
C TRP A 72 -19.71 -11.90 -4.73
N ASP A 73 -20.07 -12.47 -5.89
CA ASP A 73 -19.38 -12.22 -7.16
C ASP A 73 -19.47 -10.75 -7.60
N VAL A 74 -20.62 -10.12 -7.34
CA VAL A 74 -20.84 -8.69 -7.59
C VAL A 74 -19.90 -7.80 -6.76
N TYR A 75 -19.54 -8.19 -5.53
CA TYR A 75 -18.64 -7.39 -4.69
C TYR A 75 -17.16 -7.65 -4.99
N LEU A 76 -16.84 -8.84 -5.49
CA LEU A 76 -15.47 -9.25 -5.80
C LEU A 76 -15.04 -8.79 -7.20
N SER A 77 -15.96 -8.70 -8.16
CA SER A 77 -15.67 -8.29 -9.53
C SER A 77 -15.25 -6.82 -9.69
N VAL A 78 -15.77 -5.91 -8.84
CA VAL A 78 -15.52 -4.45 -8.98
C VAL A 78 -14.19 -3.97 -8.39
N LYS A 79 -13.46 -4.81 -7.63
CA LYS A 79 -12.19 -4.41 -6.99
C LYS A 79 -10.94 -5.06 -7.58
N ALA A 80 -11.10 -6.12 -8.38
CA ALA A 80 -9.97 -6.97 -8.72
C ALA A 80 -9.08 -6.42 -9.86
N VAL A 81 -9.58 -5.58 -10.76
CA VAL A 81 -8.82 -5.25 -11.99
C VAL A 81 -7.96 -3.98 -11.86
N ASP A 82 -8.42 -2.95 -11.15
CA ASP A 82 -7.78 -1.62 -11.25
C ASP A 82 -6.55 -1.43 -10.33
N ILE A 83 -6.36 -2.28 -9.32
CA ILE A 83 -5.33 -2.06 -8.28
C ILE A 83 -4.06 -2.90 -8.52
N HIS A 84 -4.16 -4.07 -9.16
CA HIS A 84 -3.02 -4.99 -9.26
C HIS A 84 -1.92 -4.55 -10.24
N TRP A 85 -2.26 -3.85 -11.32
CA TRP A 85 -1.25 -3.44 -12.31
C TRP A 85 -0.28 -2.38 -11.75
N PHE A 86 -0.72 -1.59 -10.76
CA PHE A 86 0.11 -0.59 -10.09
C PHE A 86 1.24 -1.23 -9.25
N SER A 87 0.96 -2.32 -8.53
CA SER A 87 1.98 -3.04 -7.76
C SER A 87 2.96 -3.80 -8.66
N ILE A 88 2.48 -4.34 -9.79
CA ILE A 88 3.35 -4.93 -10.83
C ILE A 88 4.31 -3.89 -11.38
N LEU A 89 3.83 -2.70 -11.77
CA LEU A 89 4.69 -1.62 -12.27
C LEU A 89 5.75 -1.20 -11.24
N ASN A 90 5.34 -1.02 -9.99
CA ASN A 90 6.26 -0.66 -8.90
C ASN A 90 7.39 -1.69 -8.74
N SER A 91 7.06 -2.99 -8.79
CA SER A 91 8.08 -4.05 -8.69
C SER A 91 9.07 -4.03 -9.86
N ILE A 92 8.61 -3.73 -11.08
CA ILE A 92 9.47 -3.63 -12.28
C ILE A 92 10.47 -2.48 -12.13
N VAL A 93 10.02 -1.31 -11.65
CA VAL A 93 10.89 -0.14 -11.43
C VAL A 93 11.99 -0.45 -10.43
N VAL A 94 11.66 -1.11 -9.33
CA VAL A 94 12.65 -1.51 -8.29
C VAL A 94 13.68 -2.49 -8.85
N VAL A 95 13.24 -3.52 -9.58
CA VAL A 95 14.14 -4.53 -10.15
C VAL A 95 15.10 -3.91 -11.18
N LEU A 96 14.60 -3.03 -12.07
CA LEU A 96 15.43 -2.33 -13.04
C LEU A 96 16.44 -1.40 -12.37
N SER A 97 16.03 -0.67 -11.34
CA SER A 97 16.90 0.22 -10.57
C SER A 97 18.03 -0.56 -9.88
N LEU A 98 17.70 -1.66 -9.19
CA LEU A 98 18.68 -2.51 -8.51
C LEU A 98 19.64 -3.18 -9.49
N SER A 99 19.13 -3.70 -10.61
CA SER A 99 19.95 -4.30 -11.67
C SER A 99 20.91 -3.27 -12.30
N GLY A 100 20.43 -2.05 -12.57
CA GLY A 100 21.26 -0.96 -13.09
C GLY A 100 22.38 -0.57 -12.12
N PHE A 101 22.06 -0.39 -10.83
CA PHE A 101 23.05 -0.08 -9.81
C PHE A 101 24.10 -1.19 -9.65
N LEU A 102 23.67 -2.45 -9.62
CA LEU A 102 24.57 -3.61 -9.55
C LEU A 102 25.48 -3.68 -10.78
N SER A 103 24.94 -3.47 -11.97
CA SER A 103 25.71 -3.45 -13.22
C SER A 103 26.80 -2.39 -13.18
N VAL A 104 26.48 -1.15 -12.78
CA VAL A 104 27.48 -0.08 -12.64
C VAL A 104 28.56 -0.42 -11.61
N SER A 105 28.18 -1.00 -10.47
CA SER A 105 29.12 -1.43 -9.42
C SER A 105 30.07 -2.52 -9.92
N ILE A 106 29.56 -3.53 -10.64
CA ILE A 106 30.38 -4.60 -11.22
C ILE A 106 31.33 -4.03 -12.28
N VAL A 107 30.82 -3.23 -13.22
CA VAL A 107 31.64 -2.64 -14.29
C VAL A 107 32.73 -1.73 -13.72
N ARG A 108 32.43 -0.92 -12.69
CA ARG A 108 33.44 -0.12 -12.00
C ARG A 108 34.52 -0.98 -11.35
N THR A 109 34.13 -2.07 -10.70
CA THR A 109 35.06 -2.98 -10.05
C THR A 109 35.96 -3.66 -11.07
N VAL A 110 35.38 -4.25 -12.11
CA VAL A 110 36.12 -4.94 -13.19
C VAL A 110 37.08 -3.98 -13.91
N ARG A 111 36.64 -2.77 -14.26
CA ARG A 111 37.51 -1.78 -14.93
C ARG A 111 38.68 -1.37 -14.03
N ARG A 112 38.44 -1.22 -12.72
CA ARG A 112 39.49 -0.88 -11.76
C ARG A 112 40.46 -2.04 -11.57
N ASP A 113 39.96 -3.26 -11.55
CA ASP A 113 40.74 -4.48 -11.41
C ASP A 113 41.66 -4.69 -12.63
N ILE A 114 41.12 -4.60 -13.85
CA ILE A 114 41.92 -4.67 -15.09
C ILE A 114 42.99 -3.56 -15.14
N ALA A 115 42.61 -2.34 -14.77
CA ALA A 115 43.56 -1.22 -14.74
C ALA A 115 44.65 -1.38 -13.68
N HIS A 116 44.40 -2.17 -12.62
CA HIS A 116 45.38 -2.52 -11.60
C HIS A 116 46.31 -3.62 -12.11
N TYR A 117 45.77 -4.72 -12.64
CA TYR A 117 46.59 -5.81 -13.21
C TYR A 117 47.49 -5.33 -14.36
N ASN A 118 46.98 -4.49 -15.27
CA ASN A 118 47.80 -3.94 -16.37
C ASN A 118 48.86 -2.95 -15.88
N LYS A 119 48.69 -2.36 -14.69
CA LYS A 119 49.73 -1.53 -14.07
C LYS A 119 50.76 -2.41 -13.40
N ASP A 120 50.33 -3.39 -12.62
CA ASP A 120 51.23 -4.32 -11.95
C ASP A 120 52.11 -5.06 -12.97
N GLU A 121 51.59 -5.47 -14.14
CA GLU A 121 52.41 -6.10 -15.19
C GLU A 121 53.47 -5.14 -15.80
N ALA A 122 53.24 -3.83 -15.74
CA ALA A 122 54.20 -2.80 -16.16
C ALA A 122 55.13 -2.34 -15.03
N GLU A 123 54.78 -2.65 -13.78
CA GLU A 123 55.45 -2.19 -12.56
C GLU A 123 56.19 -3.35 -11.86
N ASP A 124 55.87 -4.63 -12.15
CA ASP A 124 56.54 -5.88 -11.69
C ASP A 124 58.00 -5.98 -12.16
N ASP A 125 58.34 -5.39 -13.32
CA ASP A 125 59.73 -5.16 -13.75
C ASP A 125 60.48 -4.16 -12.82
N THR A 126 59.79 -3.50 -11.88
CA THR A 126 60.33 -2.47 -10.97
C THR A 126 59.90 -2.58 -9.49
N LEU A 127 58.99 -3.51 -9.11
CA LEU A 127 58.30 -3.54 -7.80
C LEU A 127 58.57 -4.80 -6.95
N GLU A 128 59.66 -5.53 -7.15
CA GLU A 128 60.05 -6.59 -6.20
C GLU A 128 60.30 -6.08 -4.74
N GLU A 129 60.07 -4.80 -4.40
CA GLU A 129 60.40 -4.24 -3.08
C GLU A 129 59.33 -3.51 -2.24
N THR A 130 58.06 -3.24 -2.63
CA THR A 130 57.22 -2.32 -1.81
C THR A 130 55.77 -2.71 -1.46
N GLY A 131 55.37 -2.34 -0.22
CA GLY A 131 53.97 -2.08 0.12
C GLY A 131 53.48 -2.67 1.44
N TRP A 132 52.77 -3.80 1.39
CA TRP A 132 51.99 -4.35 2.52
C TRP A 132 52.82 -4.74 3.75
N LYS A 133 54.10 -5.08 3.56
CA LYS A 133 55.01 -5.50 4.64
C LYS A 133 55.38 -4.35 5.59
N LEU A 134 55.29 -3.10 5.13
CA LEU A 134 55.56 -1.90 5.95
C LEU A 134 54.31 -1.40 6.70
N VAL A 135 53.11 -1.74 6.21
CA VAL A 135 51.83 -1.22 6.75
C VAL A 135 51.24 -2.14 7.82
N HIS A 136 51.67 -3.41 7.88
CA HIS A 136 51.23 -4.37 8.90
C HIS A 136 51.46 -3.87 10.35
N GLY A 137 52.41 -2.95 10.57
CA GLY A 137 52.67 -2.33 11.87
C GLY A 137 51.73 -1.18 12.26
N ASP A 138 51.13 -0.48 11.29
CA ASP A 138 50.27 0.70 11.55
C ASP A 138 48.77 0.40 11.50
N VAL A 139 48.35 -0.76 10.95
CA VAL A 139 46.95 -1.23 10.94
C VAL A 139 46.36 -1.37 12.35
N PHE A 140 47.19 -1.64 13.36
CA PHE A 140 46.74 -1.80 14.74
C PHE A 140 46.81 -0.51 15.57
N ARG A 141 47.23 0.62 14.99
CA ARG A 141 47.33 1.87 15.74
C ARG A 141 45.94 2.50 15.89
N PRO A 142 45.46 2.73 17.12
CA PRO A 142 44.18 3.40 17.32
C PRO A 142 44.23 4.84 16.74
N PRO A 143 43.27 5.26 15.89
CA PRO A 143 43.30 6.58 15.29
C PRO A 143 43.11 7.68 16.35
N PRO A 144 43.67 8.88 16.17
CA PRO A 144 43.71 9.94 17.20
C PRO A 144 42.34 10.46 17.66
N HIS A 145 41.25 10.14 16.94
CA HIS A 145 39.88 10.60 17.25
C HIS A 145 38.82 9.48 17.15
N GLN A 146 39.07 8.35 17.81
CA GLN A 146 38.18 7.16 17.77
C GLN A 146 36.72 7.47 18.14
N MET A 147 36.50 8.34 19.13
CA MET A 147 35.15 8.67 19.63
C MET A 147 34.28 9.39 18.59
N ILE A 148 34.87 10.28 17.79
CA ILE A 148 34.12 11.02 16.76
C ILE A 148 33.74 10.07 15.62
N LEU A 149 34.66 9.17 15.24
CA LEU A 149 34.40 8.18 14.19
C LEU A 149 33.30 7.20 14.62
N VAL A 150 33.36 6.67 15.84
CA VAL A 150 32.34 5.76 16.38
C VAL A 150 30.98 6.46 16.48
N ASN A 151 30.93 7.68 16.99
CA ASN A 151 29.67 8.43 17.10
C ASN A 151 29.07 8.75 15.73
N MET A 152 29.90 9.11 14.73
CA MET A 152 29.41 9.42 13.38
C MET A 152 28.89 8.17 12.67
N VAL A 153 29.61 7.05 12.78
CA VAL A 153 29.20 5.76 12.20
C VAL A 153 27.95 5.22 12.90
N GLY A 154 27.91 5.25 14.23
CA GLY A 154 26.76 4.80 15.02
C GLY A 154 25.50 5.61 14.72
N THR A 155 25.62 6.94 14.67
CA THR A 155 24.51 7.83 14.32
C THR A 155 24.04 7.61 12.88
N GLY A 156 24.97 7.43 11.93
CA GLY A 156 24.63 7.15 10.54
C GLY A 156 23.84 5.85 10.38
N ILE A 157 24.28 4.77 11.02
CA ILE A 157 23.59 3.48 11.00
C ILE A 157 22.20 3.58 11.66
N GLN A 158 22.10 4.29 12.78
CA GLN A 158 20.81 4.51 13.46
C GLN A 158 19.82 5.28 12.58
N LEU A 159 20.27 6.36 11.92
CA LEU A 159 19.43 7.15 11.01
C LEU A 159 18.98 6.34 9.79
N LEU A 160 19.88 5.55 9.19
CA LEU A 160 19.55 4.67 8.08
C LEU A 160 18.51 3.61 8.49
N GLY A 161 18.65 3.03 9.68
CA GLY A 161 17.67 2.10 10.24
C GLY A 161 16.30 2.73 10.44
N MET A 162 16.24 3.93 11.03
CA MET A 162 14.97 4.64 11.23
C MET A 162 14.28 5.00 9.92
N VAL A 163 15.02 5.52 8.94
CA VAL A 163 14.47 5.85 7.62
C VAL A 163 13.93 4.60 6.92
N GLY A 164 14.66 3.47 7.00
CA GLY A 164 14.22 2.19 6.43
C GLY A 164 12.90 1.71 7.01
N ILE A 165 12.73 1.77 8.33
CA ILE A 165 11.49 1.38 9.01
C ILE A 165 10.33 2.30 8.58
N ILE A 166 10.54 3.62 8.56
CA ILE A 166 9.51 4.58 8.17
C ILE A 166 9.05 4.35 6.73
N VAL A 167 10.00 4.16 5.79
CA VAL A 167 9.67 3.88 4.39
C VAL A 167 8.92 2.56 4.24
N CYS A 168 9.29 1.53 5.00
CA CYS A 168 8.63 0.23 4.99
C CYS A 168 7.17 0.33 5.48
N GLU A 169 6.95 1.02 6.60
CA GLU A 169 5.60 1.29 7.15
C GLU A 169 4.74 2.12 6.20
N CYS A 170 5.33 3.17 5.57
CA CYS A 170 4.62 3.97 4.57
C CYS A 170 4.26 3.15 3.32
N TYR A 171 5.16 2.28 2.86
CA TYR A 171 4.90 1.41 1.71
C TYR A 171 3.81 0.38 2.02
N PHE A 172 3.83 -0.21 3.22
CA PHE A 172 2.80 -1.14 3.67
C PHE A 172 1.43 -0.46 3.78
N THR A 173 1.39 0.74 4.37
CA THR A 173 0.15 1.55 4.47
C THR A 173 -0.41 1.91 3.09
N PHE A 174 0.44 2.25 2.12
CA PHE A 174 0.03 2.56 0.75
C PHE A 174 -0.52 1.33 0.00
N GLN A 175 -0.06 0.12 0.30
CA GLN A 175 -0.56 -1.12 -0.32
C GLN A 175 -1.88 -1.62 0.31
N VAL A 176 -2.20 -1.21 1.53
CA VAL A 176 -3.40 -1.65 2.27
C VAL A 176 -4.63 -0.77 1.98
N GLN A 177 -4.45 0.39 1.34
CA GLN A 177 -5.52 1.32 0.96
C GLN A 177 -5.87 1.21 -0.53
#